data_AF-A0A3N5ZA60-F1
#
_entry.id   AF-A0A3N5ZA60-F1
#
_cell.length_a   1.000
_cell.length_b   1.000
_cell.length_c   1.000
_cell.angle_alpha   90.00
_cell.angle_beta   90.00
_cell.angle_gamma   90.00
#
_symmetry.space_group_name_H-M   'P 1'
#
loop_
_entity.id
_entity.type
_entity.pdbx_description
1 polymer ?
#
loop_
_entity_poly.entity_id
_entity_poly.type
_entity_poly.pdbx_seq_one_letter_code
_entity_poly.pdbx_strand_id
1 'polypeptide(L)'
;MPLDASPRARSSRTLDGPSSAPARAMLGATGLTDEDFARPFVGVANTWTEIGPCNFRMRELDVALRAEEMSARLASWRQPAPRYRTGVLARYSRSVSSAAVGAVLE
;
A
#
# COMPACT_ATOMS: atom_id res chain seq x y z
N MET A 1 14.07 18.50 -13.40
CA MET A 1 13.13 17.65 -14.18
C MET A 1 11.73 18.12 -13.81
N PRO A 2 10.91 18.61 -14.76
CA PRO A 2 9.57 19.07 -14.42
C PRO A 2 8.75 17.85 -13.95
N LEU A 3 8.02 18.02 -12.85
CA LEU A 3 7.07 17.03 -12.37
C LEU A 3 6.02 16.83 -13.47
N ASP A 4 5.77 15.58 -13.80
CA ASP A 4 4.75 15.16 -14.76
C ASP A 4 3.37 15.71 -14.39
N ALA A 5 2.57 16.10 -15.39
CA ALA A 5 1.25 16.71 -15.20
C ALA A 5 0.21 15.76 -14.58
N SER A 6 0.51 14.46 -14.48
CA SER A 6 -0.38 13.44 -13.94
C SER A 6 0.17 12.91 -12.61
N PRO A 7 -0.61 12.94 -11.52
CA PRO A 7 -0.14 12.51 -10.20
C PRO A 7 0.26 11.02 -10.16
N ARG A 8 -0.12 10.21 -11.17
CA ARG A 8 0.16 8.77 -11.27
C ARG A 8 1.25 8.40 -12.29
N ALA A 9 1.96 9.36 -12.87
CA ALA A 9 2.81 9.05 -14.04
C ALA A 9 3.98 8.09 -13.74
N ARG A 10 4.37 7.95 -12.46
CA ARG A 10 5.35 6.96 -12.02
C ARG A 10 4.74 5.56 -11.91
N SER A 11 3.57 5.45 -11.28
CA SER A 11 2.91 4.16 -11.06
C SER A 11 2.27 3.60 -12.33
N SER A 12 1.80 4.45 -13.25
CA SER A 12 1.22 4.03 -14.54
C SER A 12 2.19 3.17 -15.37
N ARG A 13 3.49 3.46 -15.30
CA ARG A 13 4.54 2.69 -16.02
C ARG A 13 4.60 1.22 -15.62
N THR A 14 4.20 0.89 -14.39
CA THR A 14 4.22 -0.47 -13.86
C THR A 14 2.84 -1.09 -13.87
N LEU A 15 1.80 -0.30 -13.56
CA LEU A 15 0.45 -0.81 -13.36
C LEU A 15 -0.38 -0.87 -14.64
N ASP A 16 -0.07 -0.12 -15.69
CA ASP A 16 -0.92 -0.03 -16.88
C ASP A 16 -0.48 -1.04 -17.98
N GLY A 17 -1.38 -1.35 -18.91
CA GLY A 17 -1.11 -2.21 -20.07
C GLY A 17 -1.45 -3.70 -19.88
N PRO A 18 -1.41 -4.50 -20.96
CA PRO A 18 -1.80 -5.91 -20.93
C PRO A 18 -0.87 -6.80 -20.11
N SER A 19 0.44 -6.56 -20.15
CA SER A 19 1.45 -7.33 -19.40
C SER A 19 1.26 -7.24 -17.90
N SER A 20 0.76 -6.12 -17.39
CA SER A 20 0.49 -5.90 -15.97
C SER A 20 -0.92 -6.33 -15.54
N ALA A 21 -1.75 -6.86 -16.46
CA ALA A 21 -3.09 -7.33 -16.14
C ALA A 21 -3.14 -8.42 -15.05
N PRO A 22 -2.22 -9.41 -15.02
CA PRO A 22 -2.19 -10.40 -13.93
C PRO A 22 -1.89 -9.78 -12.56
N ALA A 23 -0.96 -8.82 -12.50
CA ALA A 23 -0.64 -8.11 -11.26
C ALA A 23 -1.83 -7.26 -10.76
N ARG A 24 -2.53 -6.57 -11.67
CA ARG A 24 -3.77 -5.85 -11.33
C ARG A 24 -4.88 -6.79 -10.87
N ALA A 25 -5.00 -7.98 -11.45
CA ALA A 25 -5.98 -8.98 -11.02
C ALA A 25 -5.72 -9.43 -9.57
N MET A 26 -4.45 -9.66 -9.20
CA MET A 26 -4.07 -9.99 -7.83
C MET A 26 -4.39 -8.85 -6.84
N LEU A 27 -4.06 -7.62 -7.20
CA LEU A 27 -4.40 -6.43 -6.42
C LEU A 27 -5.94 -6.23 -6.31
N GLY A 28 -6.68 -6.54 -7.37
CA GLY A 28 -8.14 -6.55 -7.36
C GLY A 28 -8.71 -7.60 -6.40
N ALA A 29 -8.07 -8.77 -6.31
CA ALA A 29 -8.46 -9.83 -5.39
C ALA A 29 -8.23 -9.45 -3.90
N THR A 30 -7.26 -8.59 -3.61
CA THR A 30 -7.07 -8.04 -2.24
C THR A 30 -8.03 -6.91 -1.89
N GLY A 31 -8.87 -6.49 -2.84
CA GLY A 31 -9.97 -5.56 -2.61
C GLY A 31 -9.89 -4.26 -3.40
N LEU A 32 -8.80 -3.98 -4.12
CA LEU A 32 -8.67 -2.76 -4.92
C LEU A 32 -9.69 -2.72 -6.06
N THR A 33 -10.11 -1.51 -6.39
CA THR A 33 -11.10 -1.21 -7.43
C THR A 33 -10.46 -0.45 -8.58
N ASP A 34 -11.18 -0.35 -9.71
CA ASP A 34 -10.73 0.45 -10.86
C ASP A 34 -10.53 1.93 -10.49
N GLU A 35 -11.30 2.44 -9.53
CA GLU A 35 -11.13 3.79 -8.99
C GLU A 35 -9.84 3.91 -8.16
N ASP A 36 -9.48 2.88 -7.38
CA ASP A 36 -8.19 2.85 -6.68
C ASP A 36 -7.05 2.87 -7.68
N PHE A 37 -7.14 2.10 -8.77
CA PHE A 37 -6.17 2.12 -9.85
C PHE A 37 -6.05 3.49 -10.53
N ALA A 38 -7.01 4.41 -10.40
CA ALA A 38 -6.91 5.79 -10.88
C ALA A 38 -5.91 6.65 -10.07
N ARG A 39 -5.64 6.26 -8.83
CA ARG A 39 -4.83 7.01 -7.86
C ARG A 39 -3.34 6.67 -7.99
N PRO A 40 -2.42 7.52 -7.48
CA PRO A 40 -1.00 7.21 -7.45
C PRO A 40 -0.70 6.05 -6.49
N PHE A 41 0.05 5.05 -6.96
CA PHE A 41 0.52 3.94 -6.11
C PHE A 41 1.96 4.16 -5.66
N VAL A 42 2.20 3.94 -4.38
CA VAL A 42 3.53 3.89 -3.79
C VAL A 42 3.76 2.46 -3.29
N GLY A 43 4.64 1.73 -3.95
CA GLY A 43 5.13 0.44 -3.48
C GLY A 43 6.38 0.62 -2.62
N VAL A 44 6.40 0.01 -1.44
CA VAL A 44 7.57 -0.02 -0.56
C VAL A 44 8.15 -1.43 -0.58
N ALA A 45 9.33 -1.59 -1.14
CA ALA A 45 10.07 -2.85 -1.13
C ALA A 45 11.27 -2.72 -0.19
N ASN A 46 11.45 -3.70 0.69
CA ASN A 46 12.52 -3.73 1.66
C ASN A 46 13.28 -5.06 1.53
N THR A 47 14.61 -4.98 1.38
CA THR A 47 15.52 -6.13 1.24
C THR A 47 16.47 -6.25 2.42
N TRP A 48 16.04 -5.82 3.62
CA TRP A 48 16.82 -5.93 4.84
C TRP A 48 17.25 -7.38 5.09
N THR A 49 18.53 -7.55 5.38
CA THR A 49 19.14 -8.84 5.72
C THR A 49 20.35 -8.61 6.61
N GLU A 50 20.61 -9.57 7.50
CA GLU A 50 21.77 -9.58 8.39
C GLU A 50 22.98 -10.31 7.78
N ILE A 51 22.83 -10.91 6.58
CA ILE A 51 23.87 -11.71 5.92
C ILE A 51 25.05 -10.86 5.42
N GLY A 52 24.82 -9.59 5.07
CA GLY A 52 25.86 -8.73 4.51
C GLY A 52 25.66 -7.25 4.87
N PRO A 53 26.75 -6.47 4.92
CA PRO A 53 26.72 -5.09 5.39
C PRO A 53 25.92 -4.15 4.45
N CYS A 54 25.76 -4.53 3.18
CA CYS A 54 25.14 -3.70 2.15
C CYS A 54 23.65 -3.39 2.38
N ASN A 55 22.94 -4.22 3.15
CA ASN A 55 21.50 -4.04 3.43
C ASN A 55 21.17 -3.93 4.93
N PHE A 56 22.19 -3.96 5.80
CA PHE A 56 22.00 -4.00 7.26
C PHE A 56 21.22 -2.78 7.79
N ARG A 57 21.42 -1.61 7.18
CA ARG A 57 20.75 -0.35 7.57
C ARG A 57 19.34 -0.17 6.99
N MET A 58 18.84 -1.11 6.20
CA MET A 58 17.48 -1.02 5.61
C MET A 58 16.37 -1.42 6.59
N ARG A 59 16.64 -1.48 7.90
CA ARG A 59 15.65 -1.89 8.92
C ARG A 59 14.64 -0.79 9.24
N GLU A 60 14.94 0.44 8.87
CA GLU A 60 14.10 1.62 9.10
C GLU A 60 13.41 2.05 7.80
N LEU A 61 12.14 2.42 7.91
CA LEU A 61 11.35 3.00 6.82
C LEU A 61 10.99 4.43 7.21
N ASP A 62 11.42 5.40 6.39
CA ASP A 62 11.14 6.81 6.61
C ASP A 62 10.73 7.50 5.30
N VAL A 63 10.07 8.65 5.42
CA VAL A 63 9.67 9.50 4.30
C VAL A 63 10.13 10.93 4.58
N ALA A 64 10.74 11.57 3.57
CA ALA A 64 11.25 12.93 3.68
C ALA A 64 10.13 14.00 3.69
N LEU A 65 9.30 13.98 4.74
CA LEU A 65 8.24 14.95 5.01
C LEU A 65 8.46 15.55 6.40
N ARG A 66 8.03 16.80 6.57
CA ARG A 66 7.99 17.40 7.90
C ARG A 66 6.89 16.73 8.73
N ALA A 67 7.09 16.63 10.03
CA ALA A 67 6.14 15.98 10.93
C ALA A 67 4.76 16.66 10.91
N GLU A 68 4.73 17.99 10.76
CA GLU A 68 3.50 18.79 10.69
C GLU A 68 2.68 18.47 9.44
N GLU A 69 3.35 18.30 8.29
CA GLU A 69 2.72 17.92 7.03
C GLU A 69 2.15 16.50 7.11
N MET A 70 2.90 15.56 7.70
CA MET A 70 2.41 14.20 7.92
C MET A 70 1.18 14.19 8.82
N SER A 71 1.22 14.93 9.92
CA SER A 71 0.10 15.05 10.85
C SER A 71 -1.15 15.64 10.18
N ALA A 72 -0.99 16.71 9.39
CA ALA A 72 -2.09 17.31 8.64
C ALA A 72 -2.73 16.34 7.63
N ARG A 73 -1.91 15.56 6.91
CA ARG A 73 -2.41 14.52 5.99
C ARG A 73 -3.16 13.43 6.71
N LEU A 74 -2.63 12.94 7.83
CA LEU A 74 -3.28 11.91 8.66
C LEU A 74 -4.61 12.40 9.23
N ALA A 75 -4.70 13.67 9.64
CA ALA A 75 -5.95 14.25 10.15
C ALA A 75 -7.06 14.28 9.08
N SER A 76 -6.70 14.46 7.81
CA SER A 76 -7.64 14.45 6.69
C SER A 76 -7.97 13.05 6.16
N TRP A 77 -7.19 12.03 6.54
CA TRP A 77 -7.31 10.68 6.00
C TRP A 77 -8.58 10.00 6.50
N ARG A 78 -9.28 9.34 5.58
CA ARG A 78 -10.47 8.53 5.88
C ARG A 78 -10.25 7.11 5.39
N GLN A 79 -10.47 6.15 6.28
CA GLN A 79 -10.39 4.74 5.93
C GLN A 79 -11.45 4.42 4.86
N PRO A 80 -11.08 3.75 3.75
CA PRO A 80 -12.03 3.29 2.75
C PRO A 80 -13.06 2.34 3.34
N ALA A 81 -14.29 2.36 2.81
CA ALA A 81 -15.32 1.43 3.22
C ALA A 81 -14.88 -0.02 2.92
N PRO A 82 -15.06 -0.98 3.86
CA PRO A 82 -14.76 -2.38 3.59
C PRO A 82 -15.56 -2.91 2.40
N ARG A 83 -14.86 -3.61 1.49
CA ARG A 83 -15.49 -4.23 0.32
C ARG A 83 -16.47 -5.33 0.71
N TYR A 84 -16.10 -6.16 1.67
CA TYR A 84 -16.96 -7.23 2.20
C TYR A 84 -17.56 -6.79 3.53
N ARG A 85 -18.85 -6.50 3.53
CA ARG A 85 -19.59 -6.06 4.73
C ARG A 85 -20.25 -7.21 5.49
N THR A 86 -20.40 -8.37 4.84
CA THR A 86 -21.02 -9.57 5.40
C THR A 86 -20.18 -10.82 5.14
N GLY A 87 -20.56 -11.94 5.75
CA GLY A 87 -19.87 -13.23 5.58
C GLY A 87 -18.56 -13.34 6.36
N VAL A 88 -17.76 -14.35 6.00
CA VAL A 88 -16.53 -14.72 6.71
C VAL A 88 -15.49 -13.59 6.66
N LEU A 89 -15.31 -12.95 5.50
CA LEU A 89 -14.33 -11.86 5.34
C LEU A 89 -14.68 -10.62 6.17
N ALA A 90 -15.97 -10.34 6.38
CA ALA A 90 -16.39 -9.26 7.26
C ALA A 90 -16.16 -9.58 8.74
N ARG A 91 -16.25 -10.86 9.14
CA ARG A 91 -15.89 -11.28 10.50
C ARG A 91 -14.37 -11.18 10.68
N TYR A 92 -13.63 -11.76 9.75
CA TYR A 92 -12.16 -11.74 9.72
C TYR A 92 -11.61 -10.31 9.84
N SER A 93 -12.10 -9.37 9.02
CA SER A 93 -11.60 -7.99 9.03
C SER A 93 -11.85 -7.22 10.34
N ARG A 94 -12.80 -7.66 11.17
CA ARG A 94 -13.09 -7.05 12.48
C ARG A 94 -12.29 -7.66 13.62
N SER A 95 -11.88 -8.92 13.49
CA SER A 95 -11.23 -9.69 14.57
C SER A 95 -9.74 -9.93 14.32
N VAL A 96 -9.25 -9.74 13.10
CA VAL A 96 -7.83 -9.98 12.78
C VAL A 96 -6.97 -8.90 13.44
N SER A 97 -5.96 -9.35 14.19
CA SER A 97 -4.93 -8.51 14.77
C SER A 97 -3.90 -8.07 13.71
N SER A 98 -2.95 -7.22 14.13
CA SER A 98 -1.87 -6.78 13.24
C SER A 98 -1.05 -7.96 12.69
N ALA A 99 -0.61 -7.85 11.43
CA ALA A 99 0.32 -8.82 10.85
C ALA A 99 1.64 -8.93 11.64
N ALA A 100 2.06 -7.86 12.34
CA ALA A 100 3.26 -7.87 13.18
C ALA A 100 3.17 -8.82 14.37
N VAL A 101 1.96 -9.18 14.81
CA VAL A 101 1.71 -10.15 15.88
C VAL A 101 1.12 -11.47 15.35
N GLY A 102 1.19 -11.69 14.03
CA GLY A 102 0.81 -12.94 13.39
C GLY A 102 -0.60 -13.00 12.82
N ALA A 103 -1.33 -11.87 12.72
CA ALA A 103 -2.68 -11.81 12.16
C ALA A 103 -3.65 -12.86 12.77
N VAL A 104 -3.52 -13.08 14.08
CA VAL A 104 -4.39 -13.97 14.85
C VAL A 104 -5.77 -13.33 15.04
N LEU A 105 -6.80 -14.16 15.22
CA LEU A 105 -8.17 -13.70 15.45
C LEU A 105 -8.41 -13.51 16.94
N GLU A 106 -8.78 -12.30 17.34
CA GLU A 106 -9.13 -11.91 18.71
C GLU A 106 -10.55 -11.32 18.79
#